data_AF-A0A9W4P5S2-F1
#
_entry.id   AF-A0A9W4P5S2-F1
#
_cell.length_a   1.000
_cell.length_b   1.000
_cell.length_c   1.000
_cell.angle_alpha   90.00
_cell.angle_beta   90.00
_cell.angle_gamma   90.00
#
_symmetry.space_group_name_H-M   'P 1'
#
loop_
_entity.id
_entity.type
_entity.pdbx_description
1 polymer ?
#
loop_
_entity_poly.entity_id
_entity_poly.type
_entity_poly.pdbx_seq_one_letter_code
_entity_poly.pdbx_strand_id
1 'polypeptide(L)'
;MPAQSLSTRNPPFVQGQSIQAANSLSLSEFDRECLGYIQDSILVVVLGKHWPWSTVSYAYHKIATKEPMVMSMMLASAAREIYRSRLYDMENPVGYLSSSERSDMDGRIHYGRALSSLREALKQEVKSPQQIEAIFITLWLMIDYENRFGSGASAINIHIRGIETLLYNHIVPLLPAAIAESQVLLQQPKANINVSSLGEYASNTDSATLAPPAGPMDGLGGTCVPLFLLLTLYFFTPAALFFGSGTARLDTDIFRFFLRSEAGNTAPSLSDLYRLSRQSPSRFWGDGYPMSSQLDDLENLPGLTLYHRSHVVQFEITEMFKHSSGPDISFEEGSPYQRIAREIKTLSIEYDTLLTSAKMATSCDVAGDRRVMETIFWSAITYYGTVVYFHLCFEDLLTGRPELQSYNQSMLPLTTAVSLVLELSLKLHRSRPRLLVRITWPLFIAGIATSDRIYQDWVSIRLRELGRYGQNYDRISRRFDEISQGDHSHSYFH
;
A
#
# COMPACT_ATOMS: atom_id res chain seq x y z
N MET A 1 38.63 -17.23 38.52
CA MET A 1 37.33 -17.88 38.22
C MET A 1 36.85 -17.32 36.89
N PRO A 2 36.72 -18.16 35.85
CA PRO A 2 36.67 -17.73 34.46
C PRO A 2 35.26 -17.32 33.99
N ALA A 3 35.25 -16.54 32.91
CA ALA A 3 34.08 -16.02 32.20
C ALA A 3 33.17 -17.14 31.66
N GLN A 4 31.87 -17.04 31.94
CA GLN A 4 30.85 -17.83 31.25
C GLN A 4 30.55 -17.20 29.89
N SER A 5 30.86 -17.94 28.84
CA SER A 5 30.50 -17.62 27.45
C SER A 5 28.98 -17.66 27.29
N LEU A 6 28.39 -16.53 26.90
CA LEU A 6 27.02 -16.48 26.40
C LEU A 6 26.94 -17.25 25.08
N SER A 7 26.45 -18.49 25.18
CA SER A 7 26.13 -19.35 24.04
C SER A 7 25.05 -18.67 23.19
N THR A 8 25.45 -18.14 22.04
CA THR A 8 24.55 -17.75 20.95
C THR A 8 23.81 -19.00 20.45
N ARG A 9 22.59 -19.23 20.92
CA ARG A 9 21.66 -20.18 20.31
C ARG A 9 21.29 -19.63 18.93
N ASN A 10 21.93 -20.15 17.89
CA ASN A 10 21.40 -20.04 16.53
C ASN A 10 20.01 -20.66 16.49
N PRO A 11 18.99 -19.99 15.91
CA PRO A 11 17.72 -20.64 15.65
C PRO A 11 17.94 -21.79 14.65
N PRO A 12 17.14 -22.87 14.72
CA PRO A 12 17.32 -24.01 13.83
C PRO A 12 17.12 -23.57 12.39
N PHE A 13 18.12 -23.88 11.56
CA PHE A 13 18.08 -23.78 10.12
C PHE A 13 16.93 -24.66 9.63
N VAL A 14 15.78 -24.06 9.32
CA VAL A 14 14.73 -24.76 8.57
C VAL A 14 15.31 -24.96 7.19
N GLN A 15 15.80 -26.17 6.90
CA GLN A 15 16.18 -26.57 5.54
C GLN A 15 15.00 -26.25 4.63
N GLY A 16 15.17 -25.24 3.78
CA GLY A 16 14.16 -24.81 2.84
C GLY A 16 13.78 -25.98 1.96
N GLN A 17 12.56 -26.48 2.10
CA GLN A 17 11.93 -27.25 1.05
C GLN A 17 11.87 -26.32 -0.17
N SER A 18 12.78 -26.52 -1.12
CA SER A 18 12.74 -25.88 -2.43
C SER A 18 11.41 -26.27 -3.08
N ILE A 19 10.39 -25.43 -2.94
CA ILE A 19 9.14 -25.59 -3.66
C ILE A 19 9.47 -25.43 -5.14
N GLN A 20 9.42 -26.55 -5.88
CA GLN A 20 9.43 -26.50 -7.33
C GLN A 20 8.10 -25.86 -7.74
N ALA A 21 8.15 -24.77 -8.51
CA ALA A 21 6.94 -24.16 -9.03
C ALA A 21 6.17 -25.21 -9.84
N ALA A 22 4.89 -25.41 -9.54
CA ALA A 22 4.03 -26.34 -10.28
C ALA A 22 3.61 -25.79 -11.64
N ASN A 23 3.96 -24.53 -11.93
CA ASN A 23 3.91 -23.93 -13.23
C ASN A 23 5.07 -24.47 -14.10
N SER A 24 4.89 -24.55 -15.41
CA SER A 24 5.87 -25.12 -16.35
C SER A 24 7.18 -24.33 -16.50
N LEU A 25 7.48 -23.38 -15.59
CA LEU A 25 8.70 -22.58 -15.63
C LEU A 25 9.89 -23.40 -15.14
N SER A 26 10.94 -23.45 -15.95
CA SER A 26 12.25 -23.92 -15.52
C SER A 26 12.97 -22.79 -14.77
N LEU A 27 13.16 -22.98 -13.46
CA LEU A 27 13.82 -22.00 -12.60
C LEU A 27 15.34 -22.16 -12.67
N SER A 28 16.03 -21.11 -13.09
CA SER A 28 17.49 -20.99 -13.02
C SER A 28 17.98 -20.85 -11.57
N GLU A 29 19.29 -20.90 -11.36
CA GLU A 29 19.89 -20.65 -10.05
C GLU A 29 19.57 -19.23 -9.55
N PHE A 30 19.66 -18.23 -10.43
CA PHE A 30 19.33 -16.84 -10.09
C PHE A 30 17.84 -16.67 -9.79
N ASP A 31 16.95 -17.42 -10.45
CA ASP A 31 15.53 -17.40 -10.11
C ASP A 31 15.30 -17.88 -8.67
N ARG A 32 16.03 -18.91 -8.22
CA ARG A 32 15.94 -19.38 -6.83
C ARG A 32 16.46 -18.33 -5.83
N GLU A 33 17.52 -17.60 -6.18
CA GLU A 33 17.98 -16.44 -5.39
C GLU A 33 16.87 -15.38 -5.28
N CYS A 34 16.24 -15.04 -6.40
CA CYS A 34 15.14 -14.09 -6.44
C CYS A 34 13.97 -14.55 -5.56
N LEU A 35 13.60 -15.84 -5.61
CA LEU A 35 12.54 -16.38 -4.75
C LEU A 35 12.91 -16.33 -3.27
N GLY A 36 14.17 -16.60 -2.92
CA GLY A 36 14.66 -16.44 -1.55
C GLY A 36 14.61 -14.99 -1.07
N TYR A 37 14.82 -14.02 -1.98
CA TYR A 37 14.79 -12.59 -1.67
C TYR A 37 13.38 -12.02 -1.47
N ILE A 38 12.32 -12.64 -2.03
CA ILE A 38 10.96 -12.07 -2.03
C ILE A 38 10.44 -11.72 -0.63
N GLN A 39 10.70 -12.57 0.37
CA GLN A 39 10.26 -12.34 1.76
C GLN A 39 10.80 -11.03 2.33
N ASP A 40 11.98 -10.61 1.85
CA ASP A 40 12.70 -9.42 2.26
C ASP A 40 12.57 -8.31 1.25
N SER A 41 11.73 -8.42 0.21
CA SER A 41 11.57 -7.40 -0.82
C SER A 41 10.76 -6.18 -0.35
N ILE A 42 10.92 -5.05 -1.03
CA ILE A 42 10.13 -3.84 -0.74
C ILE A 42 8.63 -4.04 -0.98
N LEU A 43 8.24 -5.00 -1.82
CA LEU A 43 6.84 -5.36 -2.04
C LEU A 43 6.16 -5.79 -0.74
N VAL A 44 6.84 -6.55 0.11
CA VAL A 44 6.29 -6.96 1.43
C VAL A 44 6.06 -5.74 2.30
N VAL A 45 7.00 -4.79 2.28
CA VAL A 45 6.93 -3.55 3.05
C VAL A 45 5.78 -2.64 2.58
N VAL A 46 5.61 -2.48 1.26
CA VAL A 46 4.57 -1.63 0.66
C VAL A 46 3.17 -2.22 0.88
N LEU A 47 3.01 -3.54 0.80
CA LEU A 47 1.73 -4.21 1.07
C LEU A 47 1.43 -4.37 2.59
N GLY A 48 2.38 -4.02 3.46
CA GLY A 48 2.16 -3.64 4.85
C GLY A 48 2.11 -4.75 5.88
N LYS A 49 1.57 -5.93 5.57
CA LYS A 49 1.63 -7.08 6.49
C LYS A 49 2.92 -7.85 6.29
N HIS A 50 3.57 -8.22 7.40
CA HIS A 50 4.83 -8.96 7.37
C HIS A 50 4.65 -10.39 6.90
N TRP A 51 5.72 -10.97 6.35
CA TRP A 51 5.82 -12.39 6.06
C TRP A 51 5.65 -13.23 7.35
N PRO A 52 5.06 -14.44 7.31
CA PRO A 52 4.57 -15.21 6.17
C PRO A 52 3.10 -14.97 5.83
N TRP A 53 2.42 -14.07 6.53
CA TRP A 53 0.96 -13.87 6.39
C TRP A 53 0.59 -12.70 5.47
N SER A 54 1.58 -12.14 4.78
CA SER A 54 1.42 -11.02 3.86
C SER A 54 0.67 -11.39 2.59
N THR A 55 0.14 -10.38 1.90
CA THR A 55 -0.45 -10.52 0.56
C THR A 55 0.57 -11.01 -0.47
N VAL A 56 1.84 -10.58 -0.35
CA VAL A 56 2.94 -11.09 -1.21
C VAL A 56 3.15 -12.58 -0.97
N SER A 57 3.17 -13.03 0.29
CA SER A 57 3.31 -14.44 0.65
C SER A 57 2.16 -15.27 0.11
N TYR A 58 0.92 -14.77 0.21
CA TYR A 58 -0.23 -15.43 -0.39
C TYR A 58 -0.10 -15.52 -1.91
N ALA A 59 0.19 -14.40 -2.58
CA ALA A 59 0.36 -14.35 -4.03
C ALA A 59 1.46 -15.34 -4.47
N TYR A 60 2.56 -15.44 -3.72
CA TYR A 60 3.62 -16.41 -3.97
C TYR A 60 3.14 -17.86 -3.82
N HIS A 61 2.67 -18.23 -2.63
CA HIS A 61 2.43 -19.63 -2.28
C HIS A 61 1.13 -20.21 -2.88
N LYS A 62 0.13 -19.38 -3.16
CA LYS A 62 -1.21 -19.83 -3.58
C LYS A 62 -1.48 -19.60 -5.06
N ILE A 63 -0.93 -18.52 -5.63
CA ILE A 63 -1.21 -18.11 -7.01
C ILE A 63 -0.01 -18.36 -7.91
N ALA A 64 1.17 -17.79 -7.60
CA ALA A 64 2.35 -17.84 -8.45
C ALA A 64 2.82 -19.28 -8.72
N THR A 65 2.68 -20.19 -7.76
CA THR A 65 3.02 -21.61 -7.95
C THR A 65 2.19 -22.28 -9.04
N LYS A 66 1.02 -21.75 -9.40
CA LYS A 66 0.09 -22.29 -10.41
C LYS A 66 0.05 -21.43 -11.68
N GLU A 67 0.26 -20.11 -11.53
CA GLU A 67 0.08 -19.11 -12.59
C GLU A 67 1.43 -18.54 -13.04
N PRO A 68 1.95 -18.94 -14.23
CA PRO A 68 3.28 -18.54 -14.70
C PRO A 68 3.48 -17.02 -14.82
N MET A 69 2.42 -16.28 -15.16
CA MET A 69 2.48 -14.82 -15.30
C MET A 69 2.75 -14.12 -13.96
N VAL A 70 2.13 -14.60 -12.87
CA VAL A 70 2.34 -14.06 -11.53
C VAL A 70 3.75 -14.39 -11.06
N MET A 71 4.20 -15.64 -11.23
CA MET A 71 5.58 -16.05 -10.92
C MET A 71 6.61 -15.18 -11.67
N SER A 72 6.39 -14.98 -12.98
CA SER A 72 7.27 -14.15 -13.80
C SER A 72 7.34 -12.70 -13.30
N MET A 73 6.21 -12.10 -12.87
CA MET A 73 6.25 -10.75 -12.29
C MET A 73 6.96 -10.67 -10.93
N MET A 74 6.82 -11.69 -10.09
CA MET A 74 7.54 -11.75 -8.81
C MET A 74 9.05 -11.86 -9.04
N LEU A 75 9.48 -12.72 -9.97
CA LEU A 75 10.88 -12.83 -10.38
C LEU A 75 11.41 -11.53 -11.01
N ALA A 76 10.65 -10.91 -11.90
CA ALA A 76 11.02 -9.64 -12.54
C ALA A 76 11.28 -8.54 -11.50
N SER A 77 10.37 -8.43 -10.53
CA SER A 77 10.45 -7.43 -9.45
C SER A 77 11.65 -7.69 -8.53
N ALA A 78 11.84 -8.94 -8.09
CA ALA A 78 12.95 -9.32 -7.23
C ALA A 78 14.31 -9.14 -7.93
N ALA A 79 14.44 -9.60 -9.18
CA ALA A 79 15.67 -9.45 -9.96
C ALA A 79 16.09 -7.99 -10.13
N ARG A 80 15.14 -7.11 -10.45
CA ARG A 80 15.40 -5.66 -10.59
C ARG A 80 15.72 -4.98 -9.27
N GLU A 81 15.10 -5.39 -8.18
CA GLU A 81 15.43 -4.86 -6.85
C GLU A 81 16.83 -5.30 -6.40
N ILE A 82 17.19 -6.58 -6.59
CA ILE A 82 18.55 -7.10 -6.32
C ILE A 82 19.58 -6.33 -7.15
N TYR A 83 19.33 -6.16 -8.45
CA TYR A 83 20.18 -5.36 -9.33
C TYR A 83 20.39 -3.94 -8.79
N ARG A 84 19.31 -3.26 -8.41
CA ARG A 84 19.34 -1.88 -7.90
C ARG A 84 20.04 -1.77 -6.55
N SER A 85 19.84 -2.72 -5.64
CA SER A 85 20.57 -2.74 -4.37
C SER A 85 22.06 -2.92 -4.61
N ARG A 86 22.46 -3.90 -5.44
CA ARG A 86 23.86 -4.14 -5.78
C ARG A 86 24.50 -2.91 -6.42
N LEU A 87 23.81 -2.25 -7.35
CA LEU A 87 24.29 -1.02 -7.99
C LEU A 87 24.49 0.11 -6.98
N TYR A 88 23.58 0.24 -6.01
CA TYR A 88 23.65 1.26 -4.97
C TYR A 88 24.79 1.02 -3.99
N ASP A 89 25.01 -0.24 -3.59
CA ASP A 89 26.06 -0.61 -2.63
C ASP A 89 27.47 -0.69 -3.26
N MET A 90 27.61 -0.46 -4.57
CA MET A 90 28.89 -0.47 -5.27
C MET A 90 29.75 0.77 -4.96
N GLU A 91 30.83 0.60 -4.20
CA GLU A 91 31.93 1.58 -4.09
C GLU A 91 33.00 1.40 -5.20
N ASN A 92 33.08 0.23 -5.86
CA ASN A 92 34.14 -0.09 -6.84
C ASN A 92 33.60 -0.88 -8.07
N PRO A 93 33.52 -0.28 -9.28
CA PRO A 93 32.70 -0.78 -10.38
C PRO A 93 33.26 -1.99 -11.16
N VAL A 94 34.55 -2.33 -11.09
CA VAL A 94 35.19 -3.11 -12.18
C VAL A 94 34.87 -4.63 -12.18
N GLY A 95 34.51 -5.24 -11.05
CA GLY A 95 34.32 -6.70 -10.94
C GLY A 95 32.86 -7.20 -10.98
N TYR A 96 31.90 -6.35 -10.62
CA TYR A 96 30.49 -6.76 -10.44
C TYR A 96 29.58 -6.37 -11.61
N LEU A 97 30.04 -5.53 -12.54
CA LEU A 97 29.25 -5.05 -13.69
C LEU A 97 28.64 -6.20 -14.50
N SER A 98 29.39 -7.28 -14.76
CA SER A 98 28.89 -8.42 -15.55
C SER A 98 27.75 -9.19 -14.85
N SER A 99 27.84 -9.37 -13.53
CA SER A 99 26.77 -10.01 -12.73
C SER A 99 25.55 -9.11 -12.56
N SER A 100 25.78 -7.79 -12.52
CA SER A 100 24.77 -6.75 -12.37
C SER A 100 23.95 -6.61 -13.66
N GLU A 101 24.62 -6.49 -14.80
CA GLU A 101 24.01 -6.43 -16.14
C GLU A 101 23.15 -7.67 -16.43
N ARG A 102 23.57 -8.85 -15.94
CA ARG A 102 22.80 -10.09 -16.05
C ARG A 102 21.49 -10.02 -15.25
N SER A 103 21.53 -9.57 -14.00
CA SER A 103 20.32 -9.42 -13.19
C SER A 103 19.32 -8.39 -13.77
N ASP A 104 19.82 -7.32 -14.39
CA ASP A 104 19.00 -6.35 -15.11
C ASP A 104 18.30 -6.98 -16.34
N MET A 105 19.06 -7.75 -17.13
CA MET A 105 18.53 -8.46 -18.29
C MET A 105 17.48 -9.51 -17.87
N ASP A 106 17.78 -10.32 -16.85
CA ASP A 106 16.88 -11.37 -16.35
C ASP A 106 15.55 -10.77 -15.85
N GLY A 107 15.61 -9.65 -15.14
CA GLY A 107 14.41 -8.93 -14.71
C GLY A 107 13.52 -8.48 -15.89
N ARG A 108 14.12 -7.95 -16.95
CA ARG A 108 13.39 -7.55 -18.17
C ARG A 108 12.83 -8.76 -18.94
N ILE A 109 13.56 -9.87 -18.99
CA ILE A 109 13.10 -11.11 -19.63
C ILE A 109 11.85 -11.63 -18.93
N HIS A 110 11.86 -11.68 -17.60
CA HIS A 110 10.71 -12.15 -16.82
C HIS A 110 9.51 -11.21 -16.95
N TYR A 111 9.73 -9.90 -16.97
CA TYR A 111 8.67 -8.93 -17.26
C TYR A 111 8.03 -9.17 -18.64
N GLY A 112 8.86 -9.36 -19.68
CA GLY A 112 8.39 -9.68 -21.03
C GLY A 112 7.61 -11.00 -21.12
N ARG A 113 8.06 -12.03 -20.39
CA ARG A 113 7.33 -13.31 -20.27
C ARG A 113 5.97 -13.12 -19.61
N ALA A 114 5.91 -12.38 -18.49
CA ALA A 114 4.66 -12.08 -17.81
C ALA A 114 3.68 -11.35 -18.73
N LEU A 115 4.15 -10.35 -19.49
CA LEU A 115 3.33 -9.60 -20.43
C LEU A 115 2.79 -10.48 -21.56
N SER A 116 3.62 -11.38 -22.10
CA SER A 116 3.19 -12.35 -23.11
C SER A 116 2.11 -13.28 -22.54
N SER A 117 2.31 -13.84 -21.35
CA SER A 117 1.34 -14.74 -20.70
C SER A 117 0.04 -14.01 -20.34
N LEU A 118 0.12 -12.77 -19.86
CA LEU A 118 -1.05 -11.93 -19.60
C LEU A 118 -1.87 -11.72 -20.87
N ARG A 119 -1.22 -11.41 -22.00
CA ARG A 119 -1.90 -11.26 -23.29
C ARG A 119 -2.65 -12.52 -23.68
N GLU A 120 -2.05 -13.70 -23.51
CA GLU A 120 -2.73 -14.97 -23.79
C GLU A 120 -3.89 -15.24 -22.83
N ALA A 121 -3.74 -14.95 -21.54
CA ALA A 121 -4.81 -15.09 -20.55
C ALA A 121 -6.01 -14.17 -20.85
N LEU A 122 -5.76 -12.98 -21.39
CA LEU A 122 -6.82 -12.03 -21.75
C LEU A 122 -7.66 -12.47 -22.95
N LYS A 123 -7.11 -13.29 -23.88
CA LYS A 123 -7.84 -13.79 -25.06
C LYS A 123 -9.01 -14.73 -24.73
N GLN A 124 -9.00 -15.34 -23.54
CA GLN A 124 -10.08 -16.25 -23.13
C GLN A 124 -11.35 -15.44 -22.82
N GLU A 125 -12.46 -15.74 -23.47
CA GLU A 125 -13.72 -15.00 -23.28
C GLU A 125 -14.32 -15.24 -21.88
N VAL A 126 -14.32 -16.49 -21.43
CA VAL A 126 -14.80 -16.89 -20.10
C VAL A 126 -13.60 -17.11 -19.18
N LYS A 127 -13.60 -16.43 -18.02
CA LYS A 127 -12.53 -16.51 -17.04
C LYS A 127 -13.11 -16.92 -15.68
N SER A 128 -12.47 -17.89 -15.03
CA SER A 128 -12.78 -18.26 -13.64
C SER A 128 -12.35 -17.16 -12.64
N PRO A 129 -12.92 -17.10 -11.43
CA PRO A 129 -12.49 -16.16 -10.39
C PRO A 129 -10.98 -16.23 -10.10
N GLN A 130 -10.39 -17.44 -10.10
CA GLN A 130 -8.97 -17.64 -9.86
C GLN A 130 -8.10 -17.07 -10.98
N GLN A 131 -8.54 -17.21 -12.25
CA GLN A 131 -7.86 -16.58 -13.38
C GLN A 131 -7.97 -15.06 -13.32
N ILE A 132 -9.13 -14.52 -12.93
CA ILE A 132 -9.31 -13.07 -12.76
C ILE A 132 -8.40 -12.54 -11.64
N GLU A 133 -8.33 -13.24 -10.50
CA GLU A 133 -7.41 -12.92 -9.41
C GLU A 133 -5.95 -12.89 -9.91
N ALA A 134 -5.53 -13.93 -10.64
CA ALA A 134 -4.16 -14.01 -11.16
C ALA A 134 -3.85 -12.90 -12.16
N ILE A 135 -4.78 -12.59 -13.07
CA ILE A 135 -4.65 -11.47 -14.02
C ILE A 135 -4.53 -10.15 -13.25
N PHE A 136 -5.35 -9.94 -12.23
CA PHE A 136 -5.36 -8.72 -11.44
C PHE A 136 -4.06 -8.52 -10.66
N ILE A 137 -3.56 -9.57 -9.99
CA ILE A 137 -2.26 -9.56 -9.31
C ILE A 137 -1.15 -9.22 -10.32
N THR A 138 -1.18 -9.82 -11.50
CA THR A 138 -0.19 -9.58 -12.56
C THR A 138 -0.18 -8.11 -12.98
N LEU A 139 -1.35 -7.53 -13.26
CA LEU A 139 -1.47 -6.11 -13.61
C LEU A 139 -1.00 -5.18 -12.48
N TRP A 140 -1.37 -5.48 -11.23
CA TRP A 140 -0.92 -4.69 -10.08
C TRP A 140 0.61 -4.74 -9.93
N LEU A 141 1.22 -5.93 -10.05
CA LEU A 141 2.67 -6.08 -10.02
C LEU A 141 3.34 -5.36 -11.20
N MET A 142 2.70 -5.30 -12.38
CA MET A 142 3.21 -4.51 -13.50
C MET A 142 3.16 -3.01 -13.22
N ILE A 143 2.10 -2.51 -12.58
CA ILE A 143 2.01 -1.11 -12.13
C ILE A 143 3.13 -0.79 -11.15
N ASP A 144 3.31 -1.63 -10.12
CA ASP A 144 4.40 -1.45 -9.15
C ASP A 144 5.78 -1.53 -9.81
N TYR A 145 5.98 -2.48 -10.73
CA TYR A 145 7.22 -2.63 -11.47
C TYR A 145 7.53 -1.37 -12.29
N GLU A 146 6.56 -0.88 -13.07
CA GLU A 146 6.74 0.35 -13.86
C GLU A 146 6.92 1.57 -12.96
N ASN A 147 6.25 1.61 -11.82
CA ASN A 147 6.43 2.65 -10.83
C ASN A 147 7.84 2.66 -10.21
N ARG A 148 8.47 1.52 -9.99
CA ARG A 148 9.82 1.48 -9.39
C ARG A 148 10.93 1.52 -10.45
N PHE A 149 10.73 0.85 -11.58
CA PHE A 149 11.77 0.50 -12.54
C PHE A 149 11.49 0.97 -13.97
N GLY A 150 10.32 1.54 -14.23
CA GLY A 150 9.85 1.90 -15.57
C GLY A 150 10.44 3.18 -16.14
N SER A 151 10.11 3.47 -17.39
CA SER A 151 10.57 4.67 -18.11
C SER A 151 9.70 5.90 -17.89
N GLY A 152 8.60 5.79 -17.14
CA GLY A 152 7.73 6.91 -16.81
C GLY A 152 6.27 6.51 -16.83
N ALA A 153 5.39 7.51 -16.77
CA ALA A 153 4.01 7.26 -16.46
C ALA A 153 3.14 6.74 -17.63
N SER A 154 3.64 6.81 -18.87
CA SER A 154 2.95 6.22 -20.03
C SER A 154 2.78 4.70 -19.90
N ALA A 155 3.79 3.99 -19.39
CA ALA A 155 3.73 2.55 -19.19
C ALA A 155 2.77 2.17 -18.06
N ILE A 156 2.80 2.92 -16.95
CA ILE A 156 1.85 2.77 -15.84
C ILE A 156 0.40 2.95 -16.34
N ASN A 157 0.15 4.00 -17.14
CA ASN A 157 -1.17 4.29 -17.69
C ASN A 157 -1.76 3.15 -18.56
N ILE A 158 -0.91 2.40 -19.27
CA ILE A 158 -1.35 1.24 -20.06
C ILE A 158 -1.93 0.16 -19.14
N HIS A 159 -1.23 -0.13 -18.04
CA HIS A 159 -1.66 -1.17 -17.10
C HIS A 159 -2.88 -0.74 -16.27
N ILE A 160 -2.99 0.54 -15.92
CA ILE A 160 -4.20 1.10 -15.27
C ILE A 160 -5.42 0.89 -16.18
N ARG A 161 -5.33 1.18 -17.48
CA ARG A 161 -6.44 0.94 -18.42
C ARG A 161 -6.82 -0.55 -18.49
N GLY A 162 -5.84 -1.43 -18.36
CA GLY A 162 -6.07 -2.87 -18.20
C GLY A 162 -6.90 -3.17 -16.95
N ILE A 163 -6.53 -2.59 -15.81
CA ILE A 163 -7.30 -2.70 -14.56
C ILE A 163 -8.72 -2.14 -14.72
N GLU A 164 -8.90 -0.96 -15.30
CA GLU A 164 -10.21 -0.34 -15.57
C GLU A 164 -11.10 -1.27 -16.39
N THR A 165 -10.55 -1.84 -17.48
CA THR A 165 -11.29 -2.74 -18.36
C THR A 165 -11.75 -4.00 -17.63
N LEU A 166 -10.91 -4.55 -16.75
CA LEU A 166 -11.30 -5.69 -15.91
C LEU A 166 -12.28 -5.30 -14.81
N LEU A 167 -12.14 -4.09 -14.27
CA LEU A 167 -12.91 -3.60 -13.14
C LEU A 167 -14.40 -3.66 -13.46
N TYR A 168 -14.81 -3.06 -14.57
CA TYR A 168 -16.21 -2.98 -14.97
C TYR A 168 -16.77 -4.32 -15.45
N ASN A 169 -16.00 -5.08 -16.22
CA ASN A 169 -16.51 -6.27 -16.90
C ASN A 169 -16.44 -7.55 -16.07
N HIS A 170 -15.55 -7.61 -15.08
CA HIS A 170 -15.24 -8.86 -14.38
C HIS A 170 -15.17 -8.70 -12.85
N ILE A 171 -14.59 -7.62 -12.33
CA ILE A 171 -14.33 -7.50 -10.89
C ILE A 171 -15.57 -7.01 -10.13
N VAL A 172 -16.16 -5.89 -10.54
CA VAL A 172 -17.34 -5.31 -9.89
C VAL A 172 -18.51 -6.31 -9.83
N PRO A 173 -18.83 -7.09 -10.88
CA PRO A 173 -19.89 -8.10 -10.79
C PRO A 173 -19.60 -9.24 -9.79
N LEU A 174 -18.33 -9.58 -9.56
CA LEU A 174 -17.91 -10.71 -8.71
C LEU A 174 -17.52 -10.30 -7.27
N LEU A 175 -17.48 -9.00 -6.97
CA LEU A 175 -17.24 -8.46 -5.64
C LEU A 175 -18.44 -8.66 -4.67
N PRO A 176 -19.70 -8.38 -5.06
CA PRO A 176 -20.88 -8.43 -4.17
C PRO A 176 -21.24 -9.81 -3.62
N ALA A 177 -20.83 -10.91 -4.28
CA ALA A 177 -21.05 -12.27 -3.77
C ALA A 177 -20.51 -12.43 -2.33
N ALA A 178 -19.48 -11.67 -1.94
CA ALA A 178 -18.92 -11.67 -0.59
C ALA A 178 -19.55 -10.65 0.39
N ILE A 179 -20.38 -9.72 -0.10
CA ILE A 179 -21.05 -8.69 0.72
C ILE A 179 -22.34 -9.25 1.33
N ALA A 180 -23.09 -10.03 0.55
CA ALA A 180 -24.35 -10.66 0.99
C ALA A 180 -24.15 -11.62 2.17
N GLU A 181 -23.06 -12.39 2.21
CA GLU A 181 -22.77 -13.35 3.28
C GLU A 181 -22.42 -12.68 4.63
N SER A 182 -21.78 -11.51 4.60
CA SER A 182 -21.41 -10.78 5.83
C SER A 182 -22.63 -10.20 6.56
N GLN A 183 -23.70 -9.87 5.84
CA GLN A 183 -24.95 -9.38 6.44
C GLN A 183 -25.76 -10.53 7.07
N VAL A 184 -25.70 -11.74 6.49
CA VAL A 184 -26.39 -12.92 7.02
C VAL A 184 -25.73 -13.43 8.32
N LEU A 185 -24.40 -13.36 8.44
CA LEU A 185 -23.70 -13.81 9.65
C LEU A 185 -23.93 -12.90 10.88
N LEU A 186 -24.27 -11.63 10.65
CA LEU A 186 -24.57 -10.64 11.70
C LEU A 186 -26.06 -10.64 12.13
N GLN A 187 -26.93 -11.37 11.43
CA GLN A 187 -28.38 -11.42 11.70
C GLN A 187 -28.85 -12.72 12.35
N GLN A 188 -27.95 -13.62 12.77
CA GLN A 188 -28.36 -14.76 13.57
C GLN A 188 -28.88 -14.28 14.95
N PRO A 189 -30.10 -14.68 15.38
CA PRO A 189 -30.63 -14.25 16.67
C PRO A 189 -29.75 -14.77 17.80
N LYS A 190 -29.48 -13.92 18.79
CA LYS A 190 -28.87 -14.30 20.07
C LYS A 190 -29.60 -15.53 20.63
N ALA A 191 -28.99 -16.70 20.56
CA ALA A 191 -29.44 -17.85 21.33
C ALA A 191 -29.21 -17.52 22.80
N ASN A 192 -30.30 -17.41 23.57
CA ASN A 192 -30.26 -17.21 25.01
C ASN A 192 -29.43 -18.34 25.65
N ILE A 193 -28.27 -17.97 26.19
CA ILE A 193 -27.47 -18.88 27.02
C ILE A 193 -28.17 -18.98 28.36
N ASN A 194 -28.91 -20.06 28.57
CA ASN A 194 -29.42 -20.42 29.88
C ASN A 194 -28.33 -21.25 30.59
N VAL A 195 -27.71 -20.65 31.61
CA VAL A 195 -26.67 -21.29 32.42
C VAL A 195 -27.35 -22.17 33.46
N SER A 196 -27.54 -23.46 33.19
CA SER A 196 -27.75 -24.49 34.23
C SER A 196 -27.67 -25.91 33.66
N SER A 197 -26.51 -26.55 33.73
CA SER A 197 -26.27 -27.78 34.50
C SER A 197 -24.90 -28.38 34.15
N LEU A 198 -24.07 -28.51 35.19
CA LEU A 198 -22.91 -29.40 35.20
C LEU A 198 -23.43 -30.81 35.52
N GLY A 199 -22.96 -31.84 34.81
CA GLY A 199 -23.13 -33.23 35.25
C GLY A 199 -23.01 -34.29 34.15
N GLU A 200 -21.83 -34.92 34.09
CA GLU A 200 -21.56 -36.35 33.86
C GLU A 200 -22.27 -37.12 32.73
N TYR A 201 -21.50 -37.65 31.76
CA TYR A 201 -21.10 -39.07 31.69
C TYR A 201 -20.28 -39.32 30.40
N ALA A 202 -19.22 -40.12 30.54
CA ALA A 202 -18.41 -40.62 29.44
C ALA A 202 -19.03 -41.89 28.82
N SER A 203 -18.98 -42.03 27.49
CA SER A 203 -18.36 -43.16 26.74
C SER A 203 -18.97 -43.42 25.35
N ASN A 204 -18.05 -43.68 24.41
CA ASN A 204 -18.11 -44.54 23.21
C ASN A 204 -18.82 -44.09 21.91
N THR A 205 -17.93 -43.85 20.91
CA THR A 205 -17.93 -44.32 19.50
C THR A 205 -19.23 -44.26 18.69
N ASP A 206 -19.25 -43.40 17.66
CA ASP A 206 -19.17 -43.88 16.28
C ASP A 206 -18.97 -42.75 15.25
N SER A 207 -18.26 -43.12 14.18
CA SER A 207 -17.92 -42.31 13.01
C SER A 207 -19.10 -41.52 12.44
N ALA A 208 -18.97 -40.20 12.45
CA ALA A 208 -19.54 -39.35 11.41
C ALA A 208 -18.60 -38.15 11.20
N THR A 209 -17.84 -38.23 10.11
CA THR A 209 -17.06 -37.14 9.54
C THR A 209 -18.02 -36.01 9.19
N LEU A 210 -18.33 -35.13 10.15
CA LEU A 210 -18.91 -33.83 9.87
C LEU A 210 -17.78 -32.92 9.38
N ALA A 211 -17.41 -33.14 8.12
CA ALA A 211 -16.78 -32.08 7.35
C ALA A 211 -17.71 -30.85 7.43
N PRO A 212 -17.19 -29.66 7.79
CA PRO A 212 -17.99 -28.46 7.67
C PRO A 212 -18.38 -28.30 6.19
N PRO A 213 -19.59 -27.80 5.90
CA PRO A 213 -20.02 -27.64 4.52
C PRO A 213 -19.04 -26.70 3.81
N ALA A 214 -18.48 -27.15 2.70
CA ALA A 214 -17.73 -26.28 1.80
C ALA A 214 -18.67 -25.15 1.34
N GLY A 215 -18.52 -23.97 1.95
CA GLY A 215 -19.22 -22.77 1.52
C GLY A 215 -18.66 -22.30 0.16
N PRO A 216 -19.48 -21.73 -0.72
CA PRO A 216 -19.07 -21.38 -2.07
C PRO A 216 -18.18 -20.13 -2.05
N MET A 217 -16.87 -20.34 -2.10
CA MET A 217 -15.83 -19.33 -2.39
C MET A 217 -15.88 -18.88 -3.88
N ASP A 218 -17.06 -18.58 -4.42
CA ASP A 218 -17.26 -18.35 -5.86
C ASP A 218 -17.07 -16.87 -6.30
N GLY A 219 -16.70 -15.97 -5.36
CA GLY A 219 -16.53 -14.54 -5.61
C GLY A 219 -15.14 -13.99 -5.27
N LEU A 220 -14.79 -12.84 -5.87
CA LEU A 220 -13.48 -12.20 -5.66
C LEU A 220 -13.33 -11.55 -4.28
N GLY A 221 -14.41 -11.34 -3.53
CA GLY A 221 -14.33 -10.74 -2.19
C GLY A 221 -13.67 -11.63 -1.12
N GLY A 222 -13.46 -12.92 -1.40
CA GLY A 222 -12.66 -13.83 -0.58
C GLY A 222 -11.15 -13.82 -0.89
N THR A 223 -10.74 -13.06 -1.90
CA THR A 223 -9.39 -13.08 -2.47
C THR A 223 -8.55 -11.88 -2.02
N CYS A 224 -7.33 -11.75 -2.56
CA CYS A 224 -6.49 -10.56 -2.36
C CYS A 224 -6.88 -9.36 -3.26
N VAL A 225 -7.81 -9.55 -4.22
CA VAL A 225 -8.22 -8.50 -5.18
C VAL A 225 -8.74 -7.23 -4.50
N PRO A 226 -9.64 -7.28 -3.48
CA PRO A 226 -10.10 -6.07 -2.81
C PRO A 226 -8.94 -5.23 -2.25
N LEU A 227 -7.99 -5.91 -1.58
CA LEU A 227 -6.83 -5.25 -0.99
C LEU A 227 -5.92 -4.63 -2.06
N PHE A 228 -5.60 -5.34 -3.13
CA PHE A 228 -4.82 -4.76 -4.23
C PHE A 228 -5.54 -3.58 -4.89
N LEU A 229 -6.86 -3.66 -5.07
CA LEU A 229 -7.66 -2.58 -5.62
C LEU A 229 -7.64 -1.34 -4.72
N LEU A 230 -7.79 -1.51 -3.41
CA LEU A 230 -7.67 -0.42 -2.45
C LEU A 230 -6.27 0.21 -2.47
N LEU A 231 -5.22 -0.60 -2.62
CA LEU A 231 -3.86 -0.10 -2.71
C LEU A 231 -3.58 0.62 -4.04
N THR A 232 -4.18 0.19 -5.14
CA THR A 232 -4.20 0.95 -6.40
C THR A 232 -4.76 2.34 -6.17
N LEU A 233 -5.89 2.47 -5.45
CA LEU A 233 -6.50 3.76 -5.17
C LEU A 233 -5.55 4.70 -4.39
N TYR A 234 -4.84 4.18 -3.39
CA TYR A 234 -3.87 4.96 -2.62
C TYR A 234 -2.63 5.35 -3.42
N PHE A 235 -2.24 4.50 -4.36
CA PHE A 235 -1.02 4.66 -5.14
C PHE A 235 -1.02 5.93 -5.99
N PHE A 236 -2.20 6.40 -6.42
CA PHE A 236 -2.30 7.49 -7.39
C PHE A 236 -2.77 8.84 -6.82
N THR A 237 -3.22 8.89 -5.57
CA THR A 237 -4.03 10.01 -5.05
C THR A 237 -3.34 11.39 -5.04
N PRO A 238 -2.05 11.56 -4.65
CA PRO A 238 -1.41 12.88 -4.65
C PRO A 238 -0.32 13.07 -5.72
N ALA A 239 0.35 11.99 -6.11
CA ALA A 239 1.45 12.03 -7.07
C ALA A 239 1.01 12.47 -8.47
N ALA A 240 -0.27 12.26 -8.79
CA ALA A 240 -0.88 12.62 -10.06
C ALA A 240 -0.85 14.13 -10.39
N LEU A 241 -0.66 15.02 -9.40
CA LEU A 241 -0.50 16.45 -9.66
C LEU A 241 0.92 16.83 -10.13
N PHE A 242 1.94 16.05 -9.76
CA PHE A 242 3.35 16.36 -10.01
C PHE A 242 3.94 15.64 -11.23
N PHE A 243 3.28 14.57 -11.67
CA PHE A 243 3.50 13.96 -12.97
C PHE A 243 2.44 14.54 -13.91
N GLY A 244 2.84 15.28 -14.96
CA GLY A 244 2.00 16.21 -15.73
C GLY A 244 0.64 15.71 -16.27
N SER A 245 -0.05 16.58 -17.02
CA SER A 245 -1.48 16.46 -17.40
C SER A 245 -1.96 15.11 -17.99
N GLY A 246 -1.06 14.27 -18.50
CA GLY A 246 -1.39 12.93 -19.03
C GLY A 246 -1.63 11.84 -17.98
N THR A 247 -1.10 11.97 -16.76
CA THR A 247 -1.29 11.01 -15.65
C THR A 247 -2.51 11.31 -14.79
N ALA A 248 -2.81 12.60 -14.62
CA ALA A 248 -3.86 13.07 -13.74
C ALA A 248 -5.29 12.70 -14.18
N ARG A 249 -5.49 12.40 -15.46
CA ARG A 249 -6.83 12.22 -16.04
C ARG A 249 -7.44 10.84 -15.81
N LEU A 250 -6.66 9.77 -15.74
CA LEU A 250 -7.16 8.38 -15.70
C LEU A 250 -7.47 7.89 -14.27
N ASP A 251 -6.60 8.18 -13.30
CA ASP A 251 -6.76 7.77 -11.89
C ASP A 251 -8.12 8.17 -11.27
N THR A 252 -8.57 9.36 -11.62
CA THR A 252 -9.75 9.96 -11.02
C THR A 252 -11.02 9.15 -11.27
N ASP A 253 -11.16 8.46 -12.40
CA ASP A 253 -12.40 7.78 -12.79
C ASP A 253 -12.66 6.50 -11.97
N ILE A 254 -11.61 5.76 -11.60
CA ILE A 254 -11.74 4.57 -10.74
C ILE A 254 -12.14 4.97 -9.32
N PHE A 255 -11.44 5.93 -8.72
CA PHE A 255 -11.73 6.37 -7.35
C PHE A 255 -13.10 7.02 -7.27
N ARG A 256 -13.44 7.86 -8.25
CA ARG A 256 -14.76 8.48 -8.41
C ARG A 256 -15.87 7.45 -8.60
N PHE A 257 -15.62 6.33 -9.27
CA PHE A 257 -16.59 5.25 -9.37
C PHE A 257 -16.98 4.73 -7.97
N PHE A 258 -15.99 4.45 -7.11
CA PHE A 258 -16.25 3.97 -5.75
C PHE A 258 -16.86 5.04 -4.83
N LEU A 259 -16.47 6.31 -4.99
CA LEU A 259 -17.08 7.43 -4.24
C LEU A 259 -18.53 7.72 -4.67
N ARG A 260 -18.82 7.70 -5.99
CA ARG A 260 -20.16 8.01 -6.51
C ARG A 260 -21.17 6.88 -6.29
N SER A 261 -20.72 5.65 -6.06
CA SER A 261 -21.61 4.51 -5.78
C SER A 261 -22.38 4.67 -4.45
N GLU A 262 -21.98 5.60 -3.58
CA GLU A 262 -22.73 5.99 -2.38
C GLU A 262 -24.14 6.55 -2.71
N ALA A 263 -24.39 6.97 -3.97
CA ALA A 263 -25.65 7.54 -4.44
C ALA A 263 -26.64 6.51 -5.06
N GLY A 264 -26.77 5.32 -4.46
CA GLY A 264 -27.90 4.41 -4.74
C GLY A 264 -27.70 3.34 -5.82
N ASN A 265 -26.46 2.98 -6.18
CA ASN A 265 -26.18 1.90 -7.13
C ASN A 265 -25.87 0.55 -6.44
N THR A 266 -26.00 -0.56 -7.18
CA THR A 266 -25.67 -1.93 -6.76
C THR A 266 -24.17 -2.23 -6.65
N ALA A 267 -23.30 -1.26 -7.00
CA ALA A 267 -21.85 -1.41 -6.92
C ALA A 267 -21.33 -1.14 -5.48
N PRO A 268 -20.27 -1.83 -5.04
CA PRO A 268 -19.74 -1.65 -3.69
C PRO A 268 -19.25 -0.20 -3.47
N SER A 269 -19.60 0.37 -2.31
CA SER A 269 -19.09 1.69 -1.89
C SER A 269 -17.59 1.62 -1.56
N LEU A 270 -16.92 2.77 -1.46
CA LEU A 270 -15.54 2.82 -0.97
C LEU A 270 -15.40 2.25 0.45
N SER A 271 -16.42 2.47 1.30
CA SER A 271 -16.50 1.88 2.64
C SER A 271 -16.57 0.34 2.60
N ASP A 272 -17.36 -0.22 1.67
CA ASP A 272 -17.41 -1.66 1.45
C ASP A 272 -16.08 -2.20 0.95
N LEU A 273 -15.44 -1.53 -0.01
CA LEU A 273 -14.12 -1.93 -0.50
C LEU A 273 -13.09 -1.92 0.63
N TYR A 274 -13.06 -0.87 1.45
CA TYR A 274 -12.17 -0.79 2.61
C TYR A 274 -12.41 -1.94 3.60
N ARG A 275 -13.68 -2.19 3.95
CA ARG A 275 -14.07 -3.29 4.83
C ARG A 275 -13.66 -4.65 4.29
N LEU A 276 -13.90 -4.92 3.00
CA LEU A 276 -13.51 -6.16 2.33
C LEU A 276 -11.98 -6.33 2.33
N SER A 277 -11.25 -5.28 1.96
CA SER A 277 -9.79 -5.28 1.89
C SER A 277 -9.13 -5.58 3.24
N ARG A 278 -9.69 -5.04 4.33
CA ARG A 278 -9.25 -5.30 5.70
C ARG A 278 -9.40 -6.76 6.10
N GLN A 279 -10.41 -7.43 5.58
CA GLN A 279 -10.70 -8.84 5.88
C GLN A 279 -10.01 -9.81 4.90
N SER A 280 -9.41 -9.31 3.82
CA SER A 280 -8.78 -10.15 2.80
C SER A 280 -7.79 -11.17 3.41
N PRO A 281 -6.84 -10.80 4.29
CA PRO A 281 -5.89 -11.78 4.85
C PRO A 281 -6.56 -12.98 5.52
N SER A 282 -7.53 -12.74 6.40
CA SER A 282 -8.27 -13.84 7.05
C SER A 282 -9.08 -14.67 6.06
N ARG A 283 -9.60 -14.07 4.99
CA ARG A 283 -10.43 -14.75 3.99
C ARG A 283 -9.58 -15.65 3.07
N PHE A 284 -8.49 -15.13 2.53
CA PHE A 284 -7.68 -15.88 1.57
C PHE A 284 -6.72 -16.89 2.22
N TRP A 285 -6.37 -16.72 3.51
CA TRP A 285 -5.66 -17.74 4.28
C TRP A 285 -6.59 -18.77 4.94
N GLY A 286 -7.86 -18.42 5.15
CA GLY A 286 -8.88 -19.30 5.74
C GLY A 286 -8.43 -19.88 7.08
N ASP A 287 -8.69 -21.17 7.28
CA ASP A 287 -8.34 -21.91 8.51
C ASP A 287 -6.83 -21.93 8.81
N GLY A 288 -5.98 -21.67 7.81
CA GLY A 288 -4.54 -21.55 8.00
C GLY A 288 -4.12 -20.25 8.70
N TYR A 289 -5.03 -19.28 8.87
CA TYR A 289 -4.71 -17.95 9.40
C TYR A 289 -4.68 -17.93 10.94
N PRO A 290 -3.50 -17.79 11.57
CA PRO A 290 -3.38 -17.98 13.00
C PRO A 290 -4.00 -16.83 13.81
N MET A 291 -4.45 -17.14 15.03
CA MET A 291 -5.02 -16.16 15.96
C MET A 291 -4.09 -14.98 16.24
N SER A 292 -2.77 -15.20 16.28
CA SER A 292 -1.80 -14.11 16.45
C SER A 292 -1.83 -13.11 15.30
N SER A 293 -2.02 -13.57 14.05
CA SER A 293 -2.16 -12.71 12.88
C SER A 293 -3.50 -11.99 12.84
N GLN A 294 -4.56 -12.59 13.38
CA GLN A 294 -5.86 -11.94 13.54
C GLN A 294 -5.80 -10.83 14.60
N LEU A 295 -5.14 -11.10 15.74
CA LEU A 295 -4.89 -10.08 16.76
C LEU A 295 -4.06 -8.92 16.22
N ASP A 296 -3.03 -9.20 15.41
CA ASP A 296 -2.29 -8.15 14.69
C ASP A 296 -3.21 -7.29 13.81
N ASP A 297 -4.16 -7.85 13.07
CA ASP A 297 -5.09 -7.06 12.24
C ASP A 297 -6.02 -6.15 13.05
N LEU A 298 -6.40 -6.59 14.26
CA LEU A 298 -7.19 -5.82 15.22
C LEU A 298 -6.38 -4.67 15.81
N GLU A 299 -5.15 -4.94 16.24
CA GLU A 299 -4.25 -3.94 16.84
C GLU A 299 -3.88 -2.83 15.85
N ASN A 300 -3.74 -3.18 14.56
CA ASN A 300 -3.40 -2.22 13.51
C ASN A 300 -4.61 -1.46 12.93
N LEU A 301 -5.85 -1.81 13.33
CA LEU A 301 -7.08 -1.21 12.78
C LEU A 301 -7.13 0.32 12.88
N PRO A 302 -6.84 0.95 14.04
CA PRO A 302 -6.96 2.40 14.14
C PRO A 302 -6.01 3.13 13.18
N GLY A 303 -4.75 2.70 13.09
CA GLY A 303 -3.77 3.32 12.18
C GLY A 303 -4.07 3.07 10.71
N LEU A 304 -4.54 1.87 10.35
CA LEU A 304 -4.99 1.58 8.99
C LEU A 304 -6.21 2.43 8.59
N THR A 305 -7.12 2.71 9.52
CA THR A 305 -8.30 3.56 9.26
C THR A 305 -7.93 5.02 9.11
N LEU A 306 -7.04 5.55 9.96
CA LEU A 306 -6.50 6.90 9.79
C LEU A 306 -5.80 7.03 8.43
N TYR A 307 -5.00 6.04 8.03
CA TYR A 307 -4.32 6.04 6.73
C TYR A 307 -5.31 6.03 5.57
N HIS A 308 -6.32 5.17 5.63
CA HIS A 308 -7.39 5.13 4.63
C HIS A 308 -8.07 6.48 4.48
N ARG A 309 -8.58 7.05 5.58
CA ARG A 309 -9.29 8.34 5.55
C ARG A 309 -8.38 9.48 5.12
N SER A 310 -7.10 9.44 5.46
CA SER A 310 -6.12 10.43 4.99
C SER A 310 -5.95 10.39 3.47
N HIS A 311 -5.97 9.20 2.84
CA HIS A 311 -5.95 9.08 1.38
C HIS A 311 -7.26 9.55 0.75
N VAL A 312 -8.42 9.24 1.35
CA VAL A 312 -9.71 9.76 0.88
C VAL A 312 -9.70 11.29 0.86
N VAL A 313 -9.21 11.92 1.93
CA VAL A 313 -9.07 13.39 2.01
C VAL A 313 -8.08 13.91 0.95
N GLN A 314 -6.94 13.25 0.75
CA GLN A 314 -6.00 13.62 -0.32
C GLN A 314 -6.67 13.58 -1.70
N PHE A 315 -7.56 12.62 -1.95
CA PHE A 315 -8.30 12.54 -3.20
C PHE A 315 -9.22 13.74 -3.38
N GLU A 316 -10.00 14.06 -2.35
CA GLU A 316 -10.90 15.22 -2.37
C GLU A 316 -10.14 16.53 -2.58
N ILE A 317 -8.95 16.67 -1.98
CA ILE A 317 -8.05 17.81 -2.19
C ILE A 317 -7.62 17.88 -3.65
N THR A 318 -7.09 16.78 -4.19
CA THR A 318 -6.64 16.69 -5.59
C THR A 318 -7.77 17.03 -6.56
N GLU A 319 -8.96 16.51 -6.32
CA GLU A 319 -10.13 16.79 -7.15
C GLU A 319 -10.50 18.26 -7.12
N MET A 320 -10.63 18.84 -5.93
CA MET A 320 -10.95 20.26 -5.83
C MET A 320 -9.89 21.13 -6.49
N PHE A 321 -8.60 20.83 -6.26
CA PHE A 321 -7.50 21.57 -6.84
C PHE A 321 -7.50 21.54 -8.38
N LYS A 322 -7.79 20.38 -9.00
CA LYS A 322 -7.94 20.28 -10.47
C LYS A 322 -9.06 21.17 -11.03
N HIS A 323 -10.17 21.30 -10.31
CA HIS A 323 -11.30 22.14 -10.72
C HIS A 323 -11.12 23.61 -10.31
N SER A 324 -10.06 23.94 -9.55
CA SER A 324 -9.75 25.27 -9.04
C SER A 324 -9.14 26.22 -10.08
N SER A 325 -8.85 25.74 -11.30
CA SER A 325 -8.34 26.57 -12.40
C SER A 325 -9.40 27.49 -13.05
N GLY A 326 -10.58 27.63 -12.45
CA GLY A 326 -11.67 28.51 -12.89
C GLY A 326 -12.23 29.37 -11.75
N PRO A 327 -13.03 30.42 -12.04
CA PRO A 327 -13.49 31.43 -11.07
C PRO A 327 -14.53 30.95 -10.03
N ASP A 328 -14.86 29.65 -9.97
CA ASP A 328 -16.06 29.12 -9.31
C ASP A 328 -15.82 28.38 -7.98
N ILE A 329 -14.67 28.56 -7.31
CA ILE A 329 -14.51 27.99 -5.96
C ILE A 329 -15.35 28.81 -4.98
N SER A 330 -16.52 28.28 -4.63
CA SER A 330 -17.30 28.78 -3.49
C SER A 330 -16.58 28.42 -2.19
N PHE A 331 -16.50 29.40 -1.28
CA PHE A 331 -15.96 29.23 0.07
C PHE A 331 -17.03 29.46 1.14
N GLU A 332 -18.29 29.50 0.72
CA GLU A 332 -19.44 29.68 1.60
C GLU A 332 -19.57 28.52 2.60
N GLU A 333 -20.44 28.71 3.59
CA GLU A 333 -20.73 27.68 4.58
C GLU A 333 -21.22 26.39 3.90
N GLY A 334 -20.50 25.29 4.13
CA GLY A 334 -20.79 24.00 3.47
C GLY A 334 -20.11 23.80 2.11
N SER A 335 -19.27 24.73 1.67
CA SER A 335 -18.42 24.56 0.49
C SER A 335 -17.54 23.30 0.56
N PRO A 336 -17.13 22.75 -0.60
CA PRO A 336 -16.19 21.63 -0.66
C PRO A 336 -14.91 21.89 0.16
N TYR A 337 -14.34 23.10 0.09
CA TYR A 337 -13.16 23.50 0.86
C TYR A 337 -13.38 23.33 2.36
N GLN A 338 -14.46 23.91 2.90
CA GLN A 338 -14.78 23.82 4.32
C GLN A 338 -15.10 22.39 4.76
N ARG A 339 -15.70 21.57 3.89
CA ARG A 339 -15.94 20.15 4.17
C ARG A 339 -14.62 19.39 4.37
N ILE A 340 -13.65 19.58 3.48
CA ILE A 340 -12.33 18.95 3.62
C ILE A 340 -11.61 19.44 4.88
N ALA A 341 -11.58 20.76 5.11
CA ALA A 341 -10.93 21.31 6.31
C ALA A 341 -11.56 20.78 7.61
N ARG A 342 -12.90 20.65 7.65
CA ARG A 342 -13.63 20.05 8.77
C ARG A 342 -13.28 18.58 8.94
N GLU A 343 -13.19 17.81 7.86
CA GLU A 343 -12.83 16.39 7.90
C GLU A 343 -11.40 16.18 8.45
N ILE A 344 -10.43 16.98 8.01
CA ILE A 344 -9.06 16.96 8.56
C ILE A 344 -9.05 17.21 10.07
N LYS A 345 -9.88 18.15 10.55
CA LYS A 345 -10.05 18.44 11.98
C LYS A 345 -10.77 17.32 12.72
N THR A 346 -11.81 16.72 12.14
CA THR A 346 -12.48 15.55 12.72
C THR A 346 -11.48 14.42 12.93
N LEU A 347 -10.64 14.14 11.93
CA LEU A 347 -9.57 13.16 12.02
C LEU A 347 -8.57 13.46 13.14
N SER A 348 -8.19 14.73 13.35
CA SER A 348 -7.27 15.10 14.42
C SER A 348 -7.85 14.77 15.80
N ILE A 349 -9.16 14.95 15.98
CA ILE A 349 -9.86 14.73 17.25
C ILE A 349 -10.10 13.23 17.47
N GLU A 350 -10.63 12.54 16.47
CA GLU A 350 -10.97 11.11 16.57
C GLU A 350 -9.74 10.24 16.80
N TYR A 351 -8.60 10.59 16.19
CA TYR A 351 -7.35 9.85 16.29
C TYR A 351 -6.32 10.51 17.21
N ASP A 352 -6.72 11.43 18.10
CA ASP A 352 -5.78 12.16 18.97
C ASP A 352 -4.90 11.22 19.80
N THR A 353 -5.47 10.15 20.36
CA THR A 353 -4.69 9.16 21.12
C THR A 353 -3.61 8.50 20.27
N LEU A 354 -3.91 8.17 19.01
CA LEU A 354 -2.96 7.56 18.08
C LEU A 354 -1.87 8.56 17.69
N LEU A 355 -2.26 9.78 17.30
CA LEU A 355 -1.35 10.86 16.91
C LEU A 355 -0.43 11.24 18.08
N THR A 356 -0.97 11.32 19.30
CA THR A 356 -0.21 11.58 20.51
C THR A 356 0.73 10.44 20.86
N SER A 357 0.33 9.18 20.66
CA SER A 357 1.22 8.03 20.80
C SER A 357 2.42 8.10 19.84
N ALA A 358 2.19 8.47 18.57
CA ALA A 358 3.27 8.66 17.59
C ALA A 358 4.25 9.78 18.03
N LYS A 359 3.72 10.91 18.51
CA LYS A 359 4.53 12.05 18.99
C LYS A 359 5.37 11.68 20.21
N MET A 360 4.78 10.98 21.19
CA MET A 360 5.44 10.64 22.46
C MET A 360 6.42 9.47 22.32
N ALA A 361 6.22 8.56 21.36
CA ALA A 361 7.12 7.45 21.13
C ALA A 361 8.52 7.94 20.71
N THR A 362 9.56 7.29 21.25
CA THR A 362 10.97 7.56 20.92
C THR A 362 11.46 6.75 19.72
N SER A 363 10.87 5.57 19.49
CA SER A 363 11.13 4.67 18.37
C SER A 363 9.84 3.96 17.96
N CYS A 364 9.85 3.29 16.80
CA CYS A 364 8.74 2.41 16.40
C CYS A 364 8.94 0.96 16.84
N ASP A 365 10.02 0.64 17.55
CA ASP A 365 10.27 -0.70 18.05
C ASP A 365 9.42 -0.97 19.30
N VAL A 366 8.67 -2.06 19.25
CA VAL A 366 7.90 -2.60 20.38
C VAL A 366 8.44 -3.99 20.68
N ALA A 367 8.27 -4.46 21.92
CA ALA A 367 8.63 -5.83 22.26
C ALA A 367 7.92 -6.84 21.34
N GLY A 368 8.71 -7.68 20.66
CA GLY A 368 8.25 -8.70 19.71
C GLY A 368 8.07 -8.20 18.27
N ASP A 369 7.63 -9.08 17.37
CA ASP A 369 7.46 -8.79 15.93
C ASP A 369 6.17 -8.01 15.61
N ARG A 370 5.71 -7.16 16.54
CA ARG A 370 4.43 -6.43 16.41
C ARG A 370 4.64 -5.14 15.60
N ARG A 371 3.92 -5.02 14.48
CA ARG A 371 3.99 -3.84 13.59
C ARG A 371 3.09 -2.68 13.97
N VAL A 372 2.41 -2.73 15.13
CA VAL A 372 1.43 -1.72 15.53
C VAL A 372 2.02 -0.31 15.56
N MET A 373 3.22 -0.13 16.13
CA MET A 373 3.87 1.18 16.15
C MET A 373 4.37 1.60 14.78
N GLU A 374 4.86 0.67 13.95
CA GLU A 374 5.17 0.97 12.55
C GLU A 374 3.95 1.59 11.86
N THR A 375 2.79 0.94 11.99
CA THR A 375 1.50 1.39 11.46
C THR A 375 1.07 2.74 11.98
N ILE A 376 1.21 2.98 13.29
CA ILE A 376 0.92 4.28 13.90
C ILE A 376 1.82 5.37 13.31
N PHE A 377 3.12 5.10 13.14
CA PHE A 377 4.06 6.08 12.60
C PHE A 377 3.73 6.46 11.15
N TRP A 378 3.66 5.50 10.22
CA TRP A 378 3.42 5.87 8.82
C TRP A 378 1.99 6.37 8.58
N SER A 379 0.99 5.98 9.37
CA SER A 379 -0.36 6.56 9.30
C SER A 379 -0.40 8.00 9.81
N ALA A 380 0.26 8.31 10.93
CA ALA A 380 0.38 9.67 11.44
C ALA A 380 1.15 10.58 10.47
N ILE A 381 2.26 10.10 9.91
CA ILE A 381 3.04 10.83 8.89
C ILE A 381 2.19 11.11 7.65
N THR A 382 1.39 10.14 7.21
CA THR A 382 0.46 10.33 6.09
C THR A 382 -0.58 11.40 6.42
N TYR A 383 -1.17 11.36 7.63
CA TYR A 383 -2.13 12.35 8.07
C TYR A 383 -1.54 13.77 8.09
N TYR A 384 -0.38 13.97 8.72
CA TYR A 384 0.27 15.29 8.73
C TYR A 384 0.72 15.70 7.32
N GLY A 385 1.13 14.75 6.48
CA GLY A 385 1.39 14.98 5.06
C GLY A 385 0.14 15.46 4.32
N THR A 386 -1.06 14.93 4.62
CA THR A 386 -2.32 15.43 4.07
C THR A 386 -2.58 16.88 4.47
N VAL A 387 -2.25 17.27 5.71
CA VAL A 387 -2.36 18.67 6.17
C VAL A 387 -1.40 19.58 5.37
N VAL A 388 -0.15 19.16 5.19
CA VAL A 388 0.84 19.88 4.37
C VAL A 388 0.32 20.03 2.93
N TYR A 389 -0.17 18.93 2.34
CA TYR A 389 -0.69 18.92 0.98
C TYR A 389 -1.88 19.86 0.80
N PHE A 390 -2.82 19.87 1.76
CA PHE A 390 -3.95 20.80 1.76
C PHE A 390 -3.48 22.26 1.71
N HIS A 391 -2.54 22.64 2.58
CA HIS A 391 -2.00 24.00 2.60
C HIS A 391 -1.34 24.34 1.28
N LEU A 392 -0.43 23.49 0.77
CA LEU A 392 0.28 23.78 -0.47
C LEU A 392 -0.68 23.96 -1.67
N CYS A 393 -1.76 23.18 -1.76
CA CYS A 393 -2.75 23.32 -2.83
C CYS A 393 -3.57 24.62 -2.73
N PHE A 394 -3.72 25.23 -1.56
CA PHE A 394 -4.68 26.33 -1.37
C PHE A 394 -4.07 27.60 -0.73
N GLU A 395 -2.77 27.64 -0.43
CA GLU A 395 -2.11 28.77 0.24
C GLU A 395 -2.21 30.08 -0.56
N ASP A 396 -1.95 30.04 -1.87
CA ASP A 396 -2.05 31.21 -2.76
C ASP A 396 -3.48 31.77 -2.83
N LEU A 397 -4.46 30.87 -2.80
CA LEU A 397 -5.89 31.18 -2.86
C LEU A 397 -6.38 31.89 -1.59
N LEU A 398 -5.78 31.56 -0.44
CA LEU A 398 -6.10 32.15 0.86
C LEU A 398 -5.40 33.49 1.08
N THR A 399 -4.21 33.67 0.52
CA THR A 399 -3.42 34.92 0.65
C THR A 399 -4.16 36.12 0.05
N GLY A 400 -4.96 35.91 -1.00
CA GLY A 400 -5.81 36.94 -1.60
C GLY A 400 -7.15 37.20 -0.91
N ARG A 401 -7.52 36.43 0.13
CA ARG A 401 -8.89 36.40 0.71
C ARG A 401 -8.84 36.39 2.25
N PRO A 402 -8.60 37.53 2.91
CA PRO A 402 -8.44 37.62 4.37
C PRO A 402 -9.68 37.16 5.17
N GLU A 403 -10.88 37.24 4.59
CA GLU A 403 -12.13 36.74 5.20
C GLU A 403 -12.07 35.23 5.51
N LEU A 404 -11.34 34.46 4.70
CA LEU A 404 -11.19 33.01 4.84
C LEU A 404 -10.10 32.60 5.85
N GLN A 405 -9.23 33.53 6.25
CA GLN A 405 -8.19 33.26 7.25
C GLN A 405 -8.78 32.96 8.62
N SER A 406 -9.94 33.52 8.94
CA SER A 406 -10.67 33.25 10.19
C SER A 406 -11.07 31.78 10.35
N TYR A 407 -11.46 31.11 9.25
CA TYR A 407 -11.85 29.70 9.24
C TYR A 407 -10.63 28.76 9.38
N ASN A 408 -9.45 29.18 8.92
CA ASN A 408 -8.22 28.41 9.04
C ASN A 408 -7.56 28.47 10.44
N GLN A 409 -8.01 29.35 11.34
CA GLN A 409 -7.46 29.44 12.70
C GLN A 409 -7.59 28.15 13.51
N SER A 410 -8.52 27.27 13.13
CA SER A 410 -8.70 25.98 13.78
C SER A 410 -7.91 24.83 13.15
N MET A 411 -7.26 25.05 12.01
CA MET A 411 -6.47 24.02 11.32
C MET A 411 -5.03 24.03 11.84
N LEU A 412 -4.39 22.85 11.85
CA LEU A 412 -2.99 22.75 12.23
C LEU A 412 -2.12 23.62 11.28
N PRO A 413 -1.29 24.54 11.81
CA PRO A 413 -0.45 25.38 10.97
C PRO A 413 0.50 24.57 10.08
N LEU A 414 0.77 25.07 8.87
CA LEU A 414 1.67 24.41 7.92
C LEU A 414 3.04 24.09 8.55
N THR A 415 3.66 25.06 9.23
CA THR A 415 4.96 24.90 9.89
C THR A 415 4.96 23.76 10.92
N THR A 416 3.89 23.65 11.71
CA THR A 416 3.73 22.56 12.69
C THR A 416 3.53 21.21 12.00
N ALA A 417 2.72 21.16 10.94
CA ALA A 417 2.49 19.93 10.16
C ALA A 417 3.78 19.44 9.50
N VAL A 418 4.55 20.34 8.87
CA VAL A 418 5.86 20.04 8.27
C VAL A 418 6.83 19.50 9.32
N SER A 419 6.93 20.16 10.46
CA SER A 419 7.81 19.72 11.57
C SER A 419 7.45 18.31 12.03
N LEU A 420 6.16 18.02 12.20
CA LEU A 420 5.69 16.70 12.62
C LEU A 420 5.97 15.61 11.56
N VAL A 421 5.81 15.90 10.27
CA VAL A 421 6.19 14.96 9.21
C VAL A 421 7.68 14.64 9.30
N LEU A 422 8.53 15.66 9.38
CA LEU A 422 9.99 15.51 9.40
C LEU A 422 10.48 14.78 10.66
N GLU A 423 10.00 15.16 11.84
CA GLU A 423 10.38 14.54 13.11
C GLU A 423 9.97 13.06 13.19
N LEU A 424 8.72 12.75 12.81
CA LEU A 424 8.23 11.37 12.81
C LEU A 424 8.95 10.54 11.74
N SER A 425 9.26 11.12 10.58
CA SER A 425 10.04 10.46 9.53
C SER A 425 11.47 10.15 10.01
N LEU A 426 12.09 11.04 10.77
CA LEU A 426 13.41 10.82 11.36
C LEU A 426 13.39 9.67 12.38
N LYS A 427 12.40 9.64 13.26
CA LYS A 427 12.21 8.54 14.23
C LYS A 427 11.93 7.20 13.53
N LEU A 428 11.08 7.21 12.51
CA LEU A 428 10.78 6.05 11.68
C LEU A 428 12.05 5.54 10.99
N HIS A 429 12.81 6.44 10.36
CA HIS A 429 14.07 6.10 9.71
C HIS A 429 15.08 5.48 10.68
N ARG A 430 15.26 6.05 11.88
CA ARG A 430 16.20 5.53 12.88
C ARG A 430 15.85 4.11 13.34
N SER A 431 14.56 3.80 13.41
CA SER A 431 14.07 2.51 13.90
C SER A 431 14.01 1.48 12.76
N ARG A 432 13.42 1.87 11.62
CA ARG A 432 13.10 1.02 10.47
C ARG A 432 13.31 1.79 9.15
N PRO A 433 14.56 1.95 8.67
CA PRO A 433 14.86 2.74 7.46
C PRO A 433 14.04 2.35 6.23
N ARG A 434 13.76 1.05 6.08
CA ARG A 434 13.00 0.49 4.94
C ARG A 434 11.57 1.02 4.85
N LEU A 435 10.97 1.42 5.97
CA LEU A 435 9.60 1.94 6.00
C LEU A 435 9.46 3.33 5.35
N LEU A 436 10.58 4.02 5.08
CA LEU A 436 10.56 5.30 4.36
C LEU A 436 9.90 5.18 2.98
N VAL A 437 9.96 4.01 2.33
CA VAL A 437 9.30 3.78 1.04
C VAL A 437 7.80 4.10 1.09
N ARG A 438 7.14 3.83 2.24
CA ARG A 438 5.69 4.06 2.43
C ARG A 438 5.34 5.53 2.60
N ILE A 439 6.31 6.36 2.94
CA ILE A 439 6.12 7.79 3.22
C ILE A 439 6.91 8.69 2.27
N THR A 440 7.33 8.15 1.11
CA THR A 440 8.07 8.90 0.08
C THR A 440 7.36 10.21 -0.25
N TRP A 441 6.04 10.17 -0.43
CA TRP A 441 5.24 11.35 -0.77
C TRP A 441 5.16 12.37 0.38
N PRO A 442 4.69 12.03 1.60
CA PRO A 442 4.73 12.95 2.75
C PRO A 442 6.11 13.57 2.99
N LEU A 443 7.17 12.76 2.87
CA LEU A 443 8.55 13.22 3.06
C LEU A 443 8.96 14.25 2.00
N PHE A 444 8.62 14.00 0.73
CA PHE A 444 8.89 14.91 -0.38
C PHE A 444 8.22 16.28 -0.19
N ILE A 445 6.91 16.31 0.08
CA ILE A 445 6.19 17.59 0.24
C ILE A 445 6.61 18.37 1.48
N ALA A 446 6.90 17.70 2.58
CA ALA A 446 7.39 18.36 3.78
C ALA A 446 8.81 18.92 3.57
N GLY A 447 9.65 18.23 2.80
CA GLY A 447 10.96 18.72 2.40
C GLY A 447 10.89 19.95 1.50
N ILE A 448 9.89 20.04 0.61
CA ILE A 448 9.68 21.26 -0.21
C ILE A 448 9.13 22.40 0.64
N ALA A 449 8.19 22.11 1.53
CA ALA A 449 7.51 23.11 2.34
C ALA A 449 8.37 23.66 3.50
N THR A 450 9.42 22.97 3.92
CA THR A 450 10.33 23.46 4.95
C THR A 450 11.30 24.49 4.39
N SER A 451 11.52 25.57 5.14
CA SER A 451 12.57 26.57 4.86
C SER A 451 13.91 26.20 5.49
N ASP A 452 13.97 25.17 6.34
CA ASP A 452 15.18 24.73 7.01
C ASP A 452 16.04 23.88 6.08
N ARG A 453 17.21 24.42 5.70
CA ARG A 453 18.17 23.76 4.81
C ARG A 453 18.71 22.46 5.38
N ILE A 454 18.84 22.31 6.69
CA ILE A 454 19.31 21.06 7.32
C ILE A 454 18.30 19.95 7.07
N TYR A 455 17.00 20.26 7.21
CA TYR A 455 15.95 19.30 6.92
C TYR A 455 15.84 19.01 5.42
N GLN A 456 16.00 20.00 4.55
CA GLN A 456 16.03 19.77 3.09
C GLN A 456 17.17 18.83 2.69
N ASP A 457 18.38 19.05 3.20
CA ASP A 457 19.54 18.19 2.97
C ASP A 457 19.27 16.77 3.48
N TRP A 458 18.71 16.64 4.68
CA TRP A 458 18.34 15.33 5.23
C TRP A 458 17.33 14.60 4.34
N VAL A 459 16.27 15.28 3.89
CA VAL A 459 15.25 14.73 2.98
C VAL A 459 15.89 14.31 1.65
N SER A 460 16.74 15.15 1.05
CA SER A 460 17.44 14.83 -0.20
C SER A 460 18.22 13.51 -0.08
N ILE A 461 19.00 13.36 1.00
CA ILE A 461 19.77 12.13 1.24
C ILE A 461 18.84 10.93 1.41
N ARG A 462 17.76 11.06 2.21
CA ARG A 462 16.81 9.96 2.43
C ARG A 462 16.09 9.54 1.15
N LEU A 463 15.66 10.49 0.31
CA LEU A 463 15.04 10.19 -0.99
C LEU A 463 16.02 9.49 -1.94
N ARG A 464 17.30 9.91 -1.93
CA ARG A 464 18.35 9.28 -2.74
C ARG A 464 18.60 7.82 -2.33
N GLU A 465 18.59 7.53 -1.03
CA GLU A 465 18.74 6.17 -0.52
C GLU A 465 17.65 5.21 -1.01
N LEU A 466 16.43 5.70 -1.25
CA LEU A 466 15.35 4.89 -1.81
C LEU A 466 15.66 4.39 -3.23
N GLY A 467 16.64 5.00 -3.92
CA GLY A 467 17.16 4.55 -5.21
C GLY A 467 17.54 3.07 -5.26
N ARG A 468 17.98 2.48 -4.14
CA ARG A 468 18.28 1.04 -4.05
C ARG A 468 17.08 0.14 -4.34
N TYR A 469 15.85 0.65 -4.17
CA TYR A 469 14.62 -0.11 -4.40
C TYR A 469 13.99 0.14 -5.78
N GLY A 470 14.51 1.10 -6.56
CA GLY A 470 13.96 1.47 -7.86
C GLY A 470 14.56 2.74 -8.43
N GLN A 471 14.75 2.75 -9.76
CA GLN A 471 15.30 3.91 -10.48
C GLN A 471 14.38 5.14 -10.46
N ASN A 472 13.08 4.95 -10.25
CA ASN A 472 12.15 6.08 -10.17
C ASN A 472 12.27 6.83 -8.84
N TYR A 473 12.77 6.20 -7.78
CA TYR A 473 13.15 6.92 -6.57
C TYR A 473 14.33 7.88 -6.82
N ASP A 474 15.29 7.54 -7.70
CA ASP A 474 16.33 8.50 -8.12
C ASP A 474 15.74 9.69 -8.86
N ARG A 475 14.68 9.48 -9.65
CA ARG A 475 13.99 10.57 -10.36
C ARG A 475 13.28 11.49 -9.38
N ILE A 476 12.63 10.92 -8.35
CA ILE A 476 12.00 11.70 -7.27
C ILE A 476 13.06 12.51 -6.52
N SER A 477 14.18 11.89 -6.14
CA SER A 477 15.30 12.58 -5.47
C SER A 477 15.86 13.72 -6.31
N ARG A 478 16.10 13.51 -7.62
CA ARG A 478 16.57 14.59 -8.51
C ARG A 478 15.54 15.71 -8.63
N ARG A 479 14.26 15.37 -8.75
CA ARG A 479 13.19 16.38 -8.82
C ARG A 479 13.10 17.20 -7.54
N PHE A 480 13.32 16.56 -6.38
CA PHE A 480 13.41 17.25 -5.10
C PHE A 480 14.56 18.25 -5.07
N ASP A 481 15.75 17.82 -5.51
CA ASP A 481 16.95 18.67 -5.56
C ASP A 481 16.76 19.87 -6.52
N GLU A 482 16.15 19.64 -7.69
CA GLU A 482 15.80 20.70 -8.66
C GLU A 482 14.88 21.77 -8.04
N ILE A 483 13.82 21.35 -7.35
CA ILE A 483 12.86 22.27 -6.72
C ILE A 483 13.50 23.01 -5.55
N SER A 484 14.33 22.33 -4.75
CA SER A 484 14.95 22.92 -3.55
C SER A 484 16.09 23.90 -3.87
N GLN A 485 16.72 23.76 -5.04
CA GLN A 485 17.79 24.64 -5.53
C GLN A 485 17.26 25.79 -6.40
N GLY A 486 16.08 25.66 -7.01
CA GLY A 486 15.40 26.75 -7.71
C GLY A 486 14.96 27.82 -6.73
N ASP A 487 15.38 29.07 -6.96
CA ASP A 487 15.01 30.24 -6.16
C ASP A 487 13.48 30.39 -6.04
N HIS A 488 12.98 30.90 -4.92
CA HIS A 488 11.58 30.92 -4.46
C HIS A 488 10.58 31.74 -5.31
N SER A 489 10.58 31.58 -6.63
CA SER A 489 9.64 32.23 -7.53
C SER A 489 9.29 31.29 -8.65
N HIS A 490 8.28 30.43 -8.45
CA HIS A 490 7.24 30.06 -9.41
C HIS A 490 6.34 29.02 -8.73
N SER A 491 5.01 29.23 -8.86
CA SER A 491 3.94 28.33 -8.39
C SER A 491 4.38 26.86 -8.44
N TYR A 492 4.37 26.20 -7.28
CA TYR A 492 4.76 24.79 -7.12
C TYR A 492 3.87 23.82 -7.93
N PHE A 493 2.83 24.34 -8.61
CA PHE A 493 1.72 23.58 -9.17
C PHE A 493 1.33 23.96 -10.61
N HIS A 494 2.21 24.62 -11.39
CA HIS A 494 1.98 24.86 -12.82
C HIS A 494 2.72 23.91 -13.75
#